data_AF-A0A816TXS8-F1
#
_entry.id   AF-A0A816TXS8-F1
#
_cell.length_a   1.000
_cell.length_b   1.000
_cell.length_c   1.000
_cell.angle_alpha   90.00
_cell.angle_beta   90.00
_cell.angle_gamma   90.00
#
_symmetry.space_group_name_H-M   'P 1'
#
loop_
_entity.id
_entity.type
_entity.pdbx_description
1 polymer ?
#
loop_
_entity_poly.entity_id
_entity_poly.type
_entity_poly.pdbx_seq_one_letter_code
_entity_poly.pdbx_strand_id
1 'polypeptide(L)'
;TIFSRFEDENYIVVLKSEKQDTKPVMISLPRLNLKFKIEGTKVISEDFKDYCLSQDQHINTLFGLSQYLIIEPDLQSDNPMKFNRKIIIPYHPIGEKESFFSNTIQFNLQKIGRPAYFSYEIDEDLECLNSETTAGSLYLALLYFKTATLDKDLFFKMNGYEICVHILKTCWQNCQYSDIEFNIILKFFEIKYSELER
;
A
#
# COMPACT_ATOMS: atom_id res chain seq x y z
N THR A 1 -13.98 0.71 -9.97
CA THR A 1 -12.88 1.52 -10.56
C THR A 1 -11.57 1.09 -9.91
N ILE A 2 -10.39 1.51 -10.38
CA ILE A 2 -9.13 1.20 -9.67
C ILE A 2 -9.18 1.63 -8.18
N PHE A 3 -9.76 2.81 -7.92
CA PHE A 3 -9.93 3.35 -6.58
C PHE A 3 -10.81 2.49 -5.68
N SER A 4 -11.78 1.73 -6.23
CA SER A 4 -12.65 0.87 -5.41
C SER A 4 -12.00 -0.42 -4.92
N ARG A 5 -10.79 -0.74 -5.41
CA ARG A 5 -9.93 -1.76 -4.80
C ARG A 5 -9.17 -1.23 -3.58
N PHE A 6 -9.01 0.09 -3.49
CA PHE A 6 -8.17 0.75 -2.50
C PHE A 6 -9.00 1.44 -1.41
N GLU A 7 -10.23 1.85 -1.73
CA GLU A 7 -11.14 2.56 -0.84
C GLU A 7 -12.58 2.05 -1.05
N ASP A 8 -13.41 2.09 0.00
CA ASP A 8 -14.82 1.73 -0.10
C ASP A 8 -15.57 2.72 -1.02
N GLU A 9 -16.39 2.20 -1.93
CA GLU A 9 -17.07 3.00 -2.96
C GLU A 9 -17.94 4.12 -2.39
N ASN A 10 -18.50 3.94 -1.20
CA ASN A 10 -19.31 4.97 -0.53
C ASN A 10 -18.48 6.18 -0.07
N TYR A 11 -17.16 6.03 -0.02
CA TYR A 11 -16.22 7.06 0.40
C TYR A 11 -15.33 7.55 -0.75
N ILE A 12 -15.68 7.25 -2.00
CA ILE A 12 -15.04 7.81 -3.18
C ILE A 12 -15.88 8.97 -3.70
N VAL A 13 -15.36 10.19 -3.62
CA VAL A 13 -16.05 11.40 -4.09
C VAL A 13 -15.54 11.76 -5.48
N VAL A 14 -16.43 11.79 -6.46
CA VAL A 14 -16.11 12.20 -7.84
C VAL A 14 -16.77 13.54 -8.15
N LEU A 15 -15.96 14.58 -8.34
CA LEU A 15 -16.44 15.90 -8.72
C LEU A 15 -16.49 16.02 -10.25
N LYS A 16 -17.60 16.55 -10.77
CA LYS A 16 -17.82 16.77 -12.20
C LYS A 16 -17.85 18.28 -12.50
N SER A 17 -17.44 18.65 -13.72
CA SER A 17 -17.50 20.05 -14.15
C SER A 17 -18.95 20.47 -14.39
N GLU A 18 -19.36 21.62 -13.86
CA GLU A 18 -20.66 22.22 -14.17
C GLU A 18 -20.77 22.68 -15.64
N LYS A 19 -19.63 22.90 -16.31
CA LYS A 19 -19.56 23.44 -17.68
C LYS A 19 -19.42 22.38 -18.77
N GLN A 20 -19.08 21.14 -18.40
CA GLN A 20 -18.98 20.01 -19.30
C GLN A 20 -19.75 18.86 -18.70
N ASP A 21 -21.03 18.76 -19.08
CA ASP A 21 -21.88 17.67 -18.67
C ASP A 21 -21.16 16.34 -18.93
N THR A 22 -20.99 15.57 -17.86
CA THR A 22 -20.51 14.17 -17.75
C THR A 22 -19.04 13.87 -17.41
N LYS A 23 -18.05 14.74 -17.66
CA LYS A 23 -16.65 14.36 -17.40
C LYS A 23 -16.20 14.66 -15.95
N PRO A 24 -15.68 13.66 -15.21
CA PRO A 24 -15.12 13.89 -13.89
C PRO A 24 -13.85 14.73 -14.00
N VAL A 25 -13.69 15.68 -13.09
CA VAL A 25 -12.53 16.60 -13.02
C VAL A 25 -11.62 16.25 -11.85
N MET A 26 -12.18 15.65 -10.80
CA MET A 26 -11.44 15.29 -9.60
C MET A 26 -12.02 14.04 -8.95
N ILE A 27 -11.14 13.24 -8.37
CA ILE A 27 -11.45 12.10 -7.53
C ILE A 27 -10.83 12.38 -6.17
N SER A 28 -11.62 12.29 -5.10
CA SER A 28 -11.15 12.46 -3.73
C SER A 28 -11.46 11.20 -2.93
N LEU A 29 -10.49 10.80 -2.11
CA LEU A 29 -10.57 9.72 -1.12
C LEU A 29 -10.48 10.38 0.27
N PRO A 30 -11.61 10.88 0.84
CA PRO A 30 -11.57 11.79 1.98
C PRO A 30 -11.04 11.14 3.26
N ARG A 31 -11.20 9.82 3.43
CA ARG A 31 -10.73 9.12 4.64
C ARG A 31 -9.22 8.99 4.70
N LEU A 32 -8.59 8.87 3.53
CA LEU A 32 -7.15 8.81 3.34
C LEU A 32 -6.52 10.18 3.10
N ASN A 33 -7.33 11.23 2.99
CA ASN A 33 -6.92 12.57 2.60
C ASN A 33 -6.09 12.57 1.30
N LEU A 34 -6.54 11.80 0.30
CA LEU A 34 -5.91 11.74 -1.02
C LEU A 34 -6.83 12.38 -2.08
N LYS A 35 -6.24 13.10 -3.03
CA LYS A 35 -6.93 13.78 -4.12
C LYS A 35 -6.18 13.60 -5.43
N PHE A 36 -6.98 13.42 -6.48
CA PHE A 36 -6.49 13.24 -7.84
C PHE A 36 -7.27 14.12 -8.79
N LYS A 37 -6.56 14.88 -9.62
CA LYS A 37 -7.11 15.70 -10.69
C LYS A 37 -7.09 14.93 -12.00
N ILE A 38 -8.15 15.05 -12.79
CA ILE A 38 -8.24 14.40 -14.10
C ILE A 38 -7.89 15.43 -15.18
N GLU A 39 -6.83 15.15 -15.93
CA GLU A 39 -6.36 15.99 -17.03
C GLU A 39 -6.25 15.13 -18.31
N GLY A 40 -7.25 15.25 -19.19
CA GLY A 40 -7.33 14.40 -20.38
C GLY A 40 -7.51 12.93 -20.01
N THR A 41 -6.50 12.11 -20.27
CA THR A 41 -6.45 10.68 -19.90
C THR A 41 -5.63 10.42 -18.64
N LYS A 42 -4.95 11.43 -18.10
CA LYS A 42 -4.11 11.31 -16.91
C LYS A 42 -4.90 11.60 -15.65
N VAL A 43 -4.49 10.94 -14.56
CA VAL A 43 -5.03 11.14 -13.22
C VAL A 43 -3.87 11.59 -12.34
N ILE A 44 -3.72 12.90 -12.16
CA ILE A 44 -2.59 13.54 -11.49
C ILE A 44 -2.84 13.56 -9.98
N SER A 45 -1.85 13.19 -9.18
CA SER A 45 -1.93 13.26 -7.72
C SER A 45 -1.76 14.70 -7.25
N GLU A 46 -2.62 15.18 -6.36
CA GLU A 46 -2.42 16.48 -5.71
C GLU A 46 -1.50 16.37 -4.48
N ASP A 47 -1.49 15.21 -3.82
CA ASP A 47 -0.72 14.98 -2.59
C ASP A 47 0.71 14.54 -2.85
N PHE A 48 0.97 13.93 -4.02
CA PHE A 48 2.29 13.56 -4.49
C PHE A 48 2.65 14.42 -5.71
N LYS A 49 3.31 15.54 -5.45
CA LYS A 49 3.72 16.49 -6.51
C LYS A 49 4.54 15.78 -7.58
N ASP A 50 4.23 16.07 -8.85
CA ASP A 50 4.89 15.50 -10.03
C ASP A 50 4.60 13.99 -10.25
N TYR A 51 3.58 13.44 -9.58
CA TYR A 51 3.14 12.06 -9.81
C TYR A 51 1.74 11.99 -10.43
N CYS A 52 1.52 10.96 -11.23
CA CYS A 52 0.21 10.56 -11.73
C CYS A 52 -0.05 9.09 -11.39
N LEU A 53 -1.31 8.69 -11.46
CA LEU A 53 -1.71 7.30 -11.29
C LEU A 53 -1.13 6.46 -12.44
N SER A 54 -0.40 5.41 -12.10
CA SER A 54 0.21 4.54 -13.11
C SER A 54 -0.88 3.79 -13.89
N GLN A 55 -0.66 3.61 -15.19
CA GLN A 55 -1.51 2.75 -16.01
C GLN A 55 -1.26 1.27 -15.72
N ASP A 56 -0.07 0.93 -15.23
CA ASP A 56 0.27 -0.40 -14.75
C ASP A 56 0.19 -0.45 -13.22
N GLN A 57 -0.77 -1.22 -12.72
CA GLN A 57 -1.00 -1.41 -11.29
C GLN A 57 -0.47 -2.75 -10.79
N HIS A 58 0.45 -3.35 -11.53
CA HIS A 58 1.10 -4.58 -11.14
C HIS A 58 2.34 -4.31 -10.28
N ILE A 59 2.43 -5.01 -9.16
CA ILE A 59 3.66 -5.13 -8.37
C ILE A 59 4.09 -6.59 -8.47
N ASN A 60 5.35 -6.84 -8.84
CA ASN A 60 5.88 -8.20 -9.02
C ASN A 60 6.18 -8.91 -7.69
N THR A 61 5.55 -8.47 -6.59
CA THR A 61 5.80 -8.90 -5.21
C THR A 61 4.55 -8.77 -4.35
N LEU A 62 4.60 -9.10 -3.05
CA LEU A 62 3.46 -9.06 -2.13
C LEU A 62 2.25 -9.83 -2.68
N PHE A 63 2.50 -11.03 -3.23
CA PHE A 63 1.48 -11.85 -3.87
C PHE A 63 0.29 -12.10 -2.93
N GLY A 64 -0.91 -11.67 -3.34
CA GLY A 64 -2.12 -11.76 -2.52
C GLY A 64 -2.52 -10.46 -1.83
N LEU A 65 -1.72 -9.39 -1.94
CA LEU A 65 -2.17 -8.04 -1.64
C LEU A 65 -2.85 -7.43 -2.88
N SER A 66 -4.06 -6.88 -2.73
CA SER A 66 -4.79 -6.25 -3.84
C SER A 66 -5.17 -4.79 -3.62
N GLN A 67 -5.04 -4.31 -2.37
CA GLN A 67 -5.50 -2.99 -1.95
C GLN A 67 -4.30 -2.04 -1.82
N TYR A 68 -3.87 -1.52 -2.96
CA TYR A 68 -2.80 -0.53 -3.07
C TYR A 68 -3.05 0.33 -4.32
N LEU A 69 -2.36 1.46 -4.42
CA LEU A 69 -2.29 2.27 -5.64
C LEU A 69 -0.83 2.48 -6.02
N ILE A 70 -0.52 2.33 -7.30
CA ILE A 70 0.77 2.71 -7.87
C ILE A 70 0.63 4.09 -8.50
N ILE A 71 1.50 5.01 -8.10
CA ILE A 71 1.70 6.29 -8.77
C ILE A 71 3.10 6.31 -9.38
N GLU A 72 3.24 7.00 -10.50
CA GLU A 72 4.49 7.12 -11.23
C GLU A 72 4.79 8.59 -11.55
N PRO A 73 6.07 8.96 -11.71
CA PRO A 73 6.45 10.30 -12.12
C PRO A 73 5.74 10.72 -13.41
N ASP A 74 5.15 11.91 -13.42
CA ASP A 74 4.58 12.47 -14.64
C ASP A 74 5.72 12.92 -15.57
N LEU A 75 5.90 12.20 -16.67
CA LEU A 75 6.94 12.46 -17.68
C LEU A 75 6.85 13.83 -18.36
N GLN A 76 5.77 14.59 -18.14
CA GLN A 76 5.64 15.98 -18.58
C GLN A 76 6.13 17.01 -17.54
N SER A 77 6.56 16.56 -16.35
CA SER A 77 7.19 17.42 -15.35
C SER A 77 8.62 17.77 -15.79
N ASP A 78 9.01 19.04 -15.60
CA ASP A 78 10.34 19.58 -15.93
C ASP A 78 11.49 18.99 -15.07
N ASN A 79 11.23 17.95 -14.28
CA ASN A 79 12.15 17.38 -13.31
C ASN A 79 12.58 15.94 -13.70
N PRO A 80 13.62 15.78 -14.53
CA PRO A 80 14.05 14.49 -15.09
C PRO A 80 14.73 13.54 -14.08
N MET A 81 14.71 13.83 -12.78
CA MET A 81 15.55 13.16 -11.78
C MET A 81 14.85 12.13 -10.88
N LYS A 82 13.57 11.78 -11.11
CA LYS A 82 12.91 10.74 -10.30
C LYS A 82 12.26 9.70 -11.20
N PHE A 83 12.79 8.48 -11.18
CA PHE A 83 12.27 7.33 -11.93
C PHE A 83 11.49 6.34 -11.07
N ASN A 84 11.40 6.57 -9.76
CA ASN A 84 10.85 5.55 -8.87
C ASN A 84 9.33 5.66 -8.79
N ARG A 85 8.64 4.63 -9.26
CA ARG A 85 7.23 4.41 -8.95
C ARG A 85 7.05 4.35 -7.43
N LYS A 86 5.91 4.83 -6.93
CA LYS A 86 5.53 4.71 -5.52
C LYS A 86 4.29 3.84 -5.39
N ILE A 87 4.31 2.95 -4.40
CA ILE A 87 3.16 2.17 -4.00
C ILE A 87 2.59 2.79 -2.73
N ILE A 88 1.30 3.11 -2.75
CA ILE A 88 0.56 3.58 -1.59
C ILE A 88 -0.27 2.40 -1.08
N ILE A 89 -0.07 2.02 0.18
CA ILE A 89 -0.81 0.95 0.83
C ILE A 89 -1.51 1.54 2.05
N PRO A 90 -2.85 1.39 2.17
CA PRO A 90 -3.56 1.95 3.30
C PRO A 90 -3.29 1.09 4.54
N TYR A 91 -3.18 1.75 5.71
CA TYR A 91 -3.00 1.10 6.99
C TYR A 91 -4.36 0.73 7.56
N HIS A 92 -4.77 -0.51 7.29
CA HIS A 92 -5.96 -1.11 7.87
C HIS A 92 -5.58 -2.33 8.69
N PRO A 93 -6.38 -2.70 9.71
CA PRO A 93 -6.31 -4.03 10.29
C PRO A 93 -6.44 -5.07 9.18
N ILE A 94 -5.40 -5.88 9.05
CA ILE A 94 -5.36 -7.02 8.14
C ILE A 94 -6.46 -7.97 8.58
N GLY A 95 -7.42 -8.25 7.69
CA GLY A 95 -8.54 -9.13 7.96
C GLY A 95 -8.10 -10.53 8.32
N GLU A 96 -8.95 -11.24 9.05
CA GLU A 96 -8.69 -12.61 9.47
C GLU A 96 -8.70 -13.54 8.25
N LYS A 97 -7.71 -14.43 8.14
CA LYS A 97 -7.72 -15.47 7.12
C LYS A 97 -8.86 -16.46 7.41
N GLU A 98 -9.72 -16.70 6.42
CA GLU A 98 -10.71 -17.79 6.48
C GLU A 98 -10.05 -19.18 6.34
N SER A 99 -8.85 -19.24 5.74
CA SER A 99 -8.11 -20.48 5.49
C SER A 99 -6.60 -20.31 5.69
N PHE A 100 -5.96 -21.31 6.31
CA PHE A 100 -4.51 -21.37 6.55
C PHE A 100 -3.68 -21.25 5.26
N PHE A 101 -4.19 -21.76 4.14
CA PHE A 101 -3.51 -21.74 2.84
C PHE A 101 -3.80 -20.48 2.02
N SER A 102 -4.64 -19.56 2.52
CA SER A 102 -4.89 -18.30 1.83
C SER A 102 -3.72 -17.35 2.06
N ASN A 103 -3.04 -16.96 0.98
CA ASN A 103 -1.99 -15.95 1.01
C ASN A 103 -2.52 -14.56 0.65
N THR A 104 -3.85 -14.44 0.49
CA THR A 104 -4.52 -13.20 0.16
C THR A 104 -4.84 -12.40 1.42
N ILE A 105 -4.47 -11.12 1.43
CA ILE A 105 -4.89 -10.17 2.45
C ILE A 105 -6.09 -9.41 1.94
N GLN A 106 -7.15 -9.39 2.74
CA GLN A 106 -8.29 -8.50 2.54
C GLN A 106 -8.38 -7.56 3.73
N PHE A 107 -8.48 -6.26 3.46
CA PHE A 107 -8.79 -5.30 4.51
C PHE A 107 -10.29 -5.05 4.55
N ASN A 108 -10.82 -4.85 5.75
CA ASN A 108 -12.20 -4.41 5.92
C ASN A 108 -12.27 -2.89 5.74
N LEU A 109 -12.65 -2.47 4.53
CA LEU A 109 -12.75 -1.06 4.17
C LEU A 109 -13.90 -0.32 4.88
N GLN A 110 -14.87 -1.04 5.47
CA GLN A 110 -16.01 -0.42 6.17
C GLN A 110 -15.71 -0.04 7.63
N LYS A 111 -14.75 -0.72 8.27
CA LYS A 111 -14.53 -0.63 9.72
C LYS A 111 -13.67 0.55 10.19
N ILE A 112 -13.13 1.38 9.28
CA ILE A 112 -12.23 2.48 9.65
C ILE A 112 -12.75 3.83 9.16
N GLY A 113 -12.79 4.81 10.06
CA GLY A 113 -13.22 6.17 9.73
C GLY A 113 -12.20 6.97 8.93
N ARG A 114 -10.92 6.98 9.35
CA ARG A 114 -9.82 7.68 8.66
C ARG A 114 -8.52 6.87 8.79
N PRO A 115 -8.30 5.88 7.92
CA PRO A 115 -7.08 5.10 7.95
C PRO A 115 -5.87 5.98 7.58
N ALA A 116 -4.73 5.72 8.22
CA ALA A 116 -3.46 6.21 7.69
C ALA A 116 -3.10 5.44 6.42
N TYR A 117 -2.05 5.85 5.72
CA TYR A 117 -1.43 5.05 4.67
C TYR A 117 0.09 5.15 4.79
N PHE A 118 0.77 4.19 4.18
CA PHE A 118 2.20 4.22 3.98
C PHE A 118 2.50 4.24 2.48
N SER A 119 3.54 4.98 2.10
CA SER A 119 4.07 4.97 0.75
C SER A 119 5.43 4.29 0.72
N TYR A 120 5.67 3.56 -0.36
CA TYR A 120 6.90 2.82 -0.60
C TYR A 120 7.45 3.19 -1.96
N GLU A 121 8.76 3.46 -2.04
CA GLU A 121 9.44 3.58 -3.31
C GLU A 121 9.78 2.17 -3.83
N ILE A 122 9.54 1.96 -5.13
CA ILE A 122 10.03 0.78 -5.82
C ILE A 122 11.47 1.08 -6.25
N ASP A 123 12.42 0.35 -5.67
CA ASP A 123 13.80 0.33 -6.09
C ASP A 123 13.98 -0.88 -7.02
N GLU A 124 14.03 -0.63 -8.33
CA GLU A 124 14.14 -1.68 -9.34
C GLU A 124 15.54 -2.28 -9.39
N ASP A 125 16.58 -1.53 -9.00
CA ASP A 125 17.98 -2.00 -9.01
C ASP A 125 18.26 -2.95 -7.84
N LEU A 126 17.72 -2.62 -6.67
CA LEU A 126 17.81 -3.45 -5.47
C LEU A 126 16.65 -4.46 -5.36
N GLU A 127 15.77 -4.48 -6.36
CA GLU A 127 14.53 -5.27 -6.40
C GLU A 127 13.79 -5.19 -5.05
N CYS A 128 13.65 -3.98 -4.47
CA CYS A 128 13.07 -3.81 -3.14
C CYS A 128 12.02 -2.71 -3.03
N LEU A 129 11.20 -2.82 -1.97
CA LEU A 129 10.23 -1.81 -1.58
C LEU A 129 10.72 -1.14 -0.31
N ASN A 130 10.97 0.16 -0.37
CA ASN A 130 11.53 0.92 0.74
C ASN A 130 10.55 1.95 1.26
N SER A 131 10.41 2.04 2.58
CA SER A 131 9.67 3.12 3.23
C SER A 131 10.64 4.16 3.80
N GLU A 132 10.22 5.42 3.80
CA GLU A 132 10.94 6.52 4.44
C GLU A 132 10.84 6.48 5.97
N THR A 133 9.93 5.66 6.53
CA THR A 133 9.66 5.60 7.97
C THR A 133 9.80 4.19 8.51
N THR A 134 10.22 4.05 9.77
CA THR A 134 10.29 2.74 10.43
C THR A 134 8.91 2.11 10.60
N ALA A 135 7.88 2.88 10.93
CA ALA A 135 6.48 2.41 10.94
C ALA A 135 6.06 1.79 9.60
N GLY A 136 6.37 2.46 8.49
CA GLY A 136 6.07 1.94 7.16
C GLY A 136 6.84 0.67 6.84
N SER A 137 8.13 0.59 7.19
CA SER A 137 8.94 -0.62 7.03
C SER A 137 8.44 -1.79 7.89
N LEU A 138 8.05 -1.54 9.14
CA LEU A 138 7.43 -2.55 10.00
C LEU A 138 6.12 -3.05 9.41
N TYR A 139 5.29 -2.15 8.88
CA TYR A 139 4.04 -2.54 8.23
C TYR A 139 4.29 -3.35 6.96
N LEU A 140 5.28 -2.98 6.17
CA LEU A 140 5.68 -3.73 4.98
C LEU A 140 6.15 -5.15 5.33
N ALA A 141 6.97 -5.28 6.36
CA ALA A 141 7.39 -6.58 6.88
C ALA A 141 6.18 -7.42 7.31
N LEU A 142 5.19 -6.80 7.97
CA LEU A 142 3.96 -7.48 8.37
C LEU A 142 3.16 -7.96 7.16
N LEU A 143 3.06 -7.14 6.10
CA LEU A 143 2.39 -7.54 4.87
C LEU A 143 3.08 -8.76 4.25
N TYR A 144 4.41 -8.73 4.10
CA TYR A 144 5.17 -9.88 3.62
C TYR A 144 4.94 -11.12 4.47
N PHE A 145 4.98 -11.00 5.80
CA PHE A 145 4.71 -12.11 6.71
C PHE A 145 3.31 -12.70 6.50
N LYS A 146 2.29 -11.86 6.32
CA LYS A 146 0.90 -12.29 6.18
C LYS A 146 0.59 -12.84 4.78
N THR A 147 1.26 -12.36 3.73
CA THR A 147 1.16 -12.90 2.36
C THR A 147 2.19 -14.00 2.05
N ALA A 148 3.08 -14.33 2.99
CA ALA A 148 4.25 -15.16 2.71
C ALA A 148 3.88 -16.57 2.23
N THR A 149 4.52 -16.96 1.13
CA THR A 149 4.60 -18.33 0.63
C THR A 149 6.01 -18.86 0.80
N LEU A 150 6.17 -20.19 0.67
CA LEU A 150 7.50 -20.79 0.53
C LEU A 150 8.08 -20.61 -0.88
N ASP A 151 7.23 -20.27 -1.85
CA ASP A 151 7.67 -19.92 -3.20
C ASP A 151 8.52 -18.65 -3.16
N LYS A 152 9.55 -18.64 -4.01
CA LYS A 152 10.41 -17.48 -4.16
C LYS A 152 9.66 -16.39 -4.90
N ASP A 153 9.75 -15.19 -4.34
CA ASP A 153 9.35 -13.98 -5.01
C ASP A 153 10.28 -13.73 -6.20
N LEU A 154 9.71 -13.52 -7.39
CA LEU A 154 10.49 -13.31 -8.61
C LEU A 154 11.21 -11.96 -8.61
N PHE A 155 10.69 -10.98 -7.87
CA PHE A 155 11.30 -9.68 -7.69
C PHE A 155 12.50 -9.81 -6.75
N PHE A 156 12.33 -10.34 -5.53
CA PHE A 156 13.42 -10.38 -4.55
C PHE A 156 14.35 -11.59 -4.63
N LYS A 157 13.99 -12.64 -5.39
CA LYS A 157 14.64 -13.97 -5.40
C LYS A 157 14.69 -14.65 -4.01
N MET A 158 13.92 -14.14 -3.06
CA MET A 158 13.71 -14.60 -1.69
C MET A 158 12.24 -14.96 -1.49
N ASN A 159 11.92 -15.83 -0.54
CA ASN A 159 10.52 -16.05 -0.17
C ASN A 159 10.00 -14.94 0.77
N GLY A 160 8.67 -14.84 0.95
CA GLY A 160 8.06 -13.77 1.73
C GLY A 160 8.54 -13.69 3.19
N TYR A 161 8.87 -14.83 3.82
CA TYR A 161 9.40 -14.86 5.19
C TYR A 161 10.82 -14.32 5.26
N GLU A 162 11.67 -14.63 4.28
CA GLU A 162 13.03 -14.12 4.18
C GLU A 162 13.02 -12.59 4.00
N ILE A 163 12.15 -12.07 3.13
CA ILE A 163 11.97 -10.62 2.91
C ILE A 163 11.51 -9.94 4.21
N CYS A 164 10.51 -10.52 4.88
CA CYS A 164 10.04 -10.02 6.18
C CYS A 164 11.19 -9.90 7.19
N VAL A 165 11.99 -10.96 7.37
CA VAL A 165 13.11 -10.94 8.32
C VAL A 165 14.17 -9.92 7.91
N HIS A 166 14.44 -9.78 6.61
CA HIS A 166 15.38 -8.79 6.09
C HIS A 166 14.94 -7.36 6.47
N ILE A 167 13.67 -7.02 6.24
CA ILE A 167 13.12 -5.70 6.58
C ILE A 167 13.08 -5.48 8.11
N LEU A 168 12.69 -6.49 8.90
CA LEU A 168 12.66 -6.36 10.36
C LEU A 168 14.04 -6.04 10.95
N LYS A 169 15.12 -6.59 10.38
CA LYS A 169 16.49 -6.29 10.80
C LYS A 169 16.86 -4.83 10.60
N THR A 170 16.34 -4.17 9.56
CA THR A 170 16.59 -2.73 9.33
C THR A 170 15.74 -1.83 10.21
N CYS A 171 14.67 -2.36 10.80
CA CYS A 171 13.77 -1.64 11.73
C CYS A 171 14.26 -1.66 13.18
N TRP A 172 15.42 -2.27 13.49
CA TRP A 172 15.99 -2.25 14.82
C TRP A 172 16.43 -0.84 15.19
N GLN A 173 16.01 -0.37 16.37
CA GLN A 173 16.33 0.95 16.87
C GLN A 173 16.81 0.87 18.32
N ASN A 174 17.66 1.83 18.72
CA ASN A 174 18.14 1.96 20.11
C ASN A 174 17.25 2.87 20.97
N CYS A 175 16.11 3.31 20.43
CA CYS A 175 15.11 4.15 21.08
C CYS A 175 13.77 3.40 21.23
N GLN A 176 12.86 3.97 22.01
CA GLN A 176 11.52 3.42 22.15
C GLN A 176 10.74 3.57 20.84
N TYR A 177 10.04 2.50 20.45
CA TYR A 177 9.07 2.53 19.36
C TYR A 177 7.88 3.43 19.72
N SER A 178 7.39 4.17 18.74
CA SER A 178 6.12 4.91 18.83
C SER A 178 4.93 3.96 18.97
N ASP A 179 3.78 4.49 19.39
CA ASP A 179 2.54 3.70 19.54
C ASP A 179 2.13 3.00 18.24
N ILE A 180 2.32 3.63 17.08
CA ILE A 180 1.99 3.04 15.78
C ILE A 180 2.92 1.86 15.49
N GLU A 181 4.23 2.05 15.66
CA GLU A 181 5.24 1.01 15.44
C GLU A 181 5.02 -0.18 16.39
N PHE A 182 4.77 0.10 17.67
CA PHE A 182 4.49 -0.92 18.66
C PHE A 182 3.20 -1.69 18.33
N ASN A 183 2.13 -0.99 17.93
CA ASN A 183 0.89 -1.64 17.49
C ASN A 183 1.10 -2.56 16.28
N ILE A 184 1.91 -2.15 15.30
CA ILE A 184 2.27 -3.00 14.15
C ILE A 184 3.05 -4.23 14.61
N ILE A 185 4.01 -4.07 15.53
CA ILE A 185 4.78 -5.19 16.09
C ILE A 185 3.85 -6.19 16.78
N LEU A 186 2.88 -5.73 17.57
CA LEU A 186 1.91 -6.62 18.22
C LEU A 186 1.12 -7.48 17.22
N LYS A 187 0.86 -6.99 16.00
CA LYS A 187 0.16 -7.76 14.95
C LYS A 187 0.92 -8.98 14.43
N PHE A 188 2.24 -9.06 14.64
CA PHE A 188 3.00 -10.29 14.38
C PHE A 188 2.70 -11.39 15.39
N PHE A 189 2.39 -11.00 16.63
CA PHE A 189 2.17 -11.92 17.75
C PHE A 189 0.71 -12.15 18.09
N GLU A 190 -0.22 -11.52 17.36
CA GLU A 190 -1.63 -11.89 17.40
C GLU A 190 -1.79 -13.32 16.84
N ILE A 191 -1.53 -14.29 17.72
CA ILE A 191 -1.83 -15.71 17.58
C ILE A 191 -3.27 -15.88 18.04
N LYS A 192 -4.09 -16.59 17.26
CA LYS A 192 -5.47 -16.84 17.68
C LYS A 192 -5.50 -18.03 18.63
N TYR A 193 -6.22 -17.90 19.74
CA TYR A 193 -6.51 -18.98 20.68
C TYR A 193 -7.24 -20.18 20.05
N SER A 194 -7.88 -20.00 18.87
CA SER A 194 -8.44 -21.12 18.09
C SER A 194 -7.37 -22.07 17.52
N GLU A 195 -6.08 -21.72 17.65
CA GLU A 195 -4.93 -22.50 17.20
C GLU A 195 -4.33 -23.37 18.33
N LEU A 196 -4.80 -23.23 19.58
CA LEU A 196 -4.36 -24.02 20.74
C LEU A 196 -5.29 -25.19 21.08
N GLU A 197 -6.45 -25.31 20.41
CA GLU A 197 -7.45 -26.37 20.63
C GLU A 197 -7.48 -27.44 19.51
N ARG A 198 -6.35 -27.73 18.86
CA ARG A 198 -6.22 -28.88 17.95
C ARG A 198 -5.22 -29.90 18.46
#